data_AF-A0A2V8TV79-F1
#
_entry.id   AF-A0A2V8TV79-F1
#
_cell.length_a   1.000
_cell.length_b   1.000
_cell.length_c   1.000
_cell.angle_alpha   90.00
_cell.angle_beta   90.00
_cell.angle_gamma   90.00
#
_symmetry.space_group_name_H-M   'P 1'
#
loop_
_entity.id
_entity.type
_entity.pdbx_description
1 polymer ?
#
loop_
_entity_poly.entity_id
_entity_poly.type
_entity_poly.pdbx_seq_one_letter_code
_entity_poly.pdbx_strand_id
1 'polypeptide(L)'
;MARAKGLHHCGEALWHGPLRFTQATLDRRFARGFTISTAYTWSKTIGFIDNNDSEPSVRAIPYLSRNRTVRGYDRPHNLQISNIWELPFGKGKKWATNGPASWIAGGWQLNNILSFYSGTPFSVTASGTSLDMPGSSQTADQVKPAVAKLGGVGKGLPYFDPFAFIPVTDKRFGNTAMNIDEHLARARPG
;
A
#
# COMPACT_ATOMS: atom_id res chain seq x y z
N MET A 1 -26.95 -13.73 11.57
CA MET A 1 -26.47 -12.62 12.41
C MET A 1 -25.22 -12.05 11.74
N ALA A 2 -25.24 -10.78 11.32
CA ALA A 2 -24.05 -10.10 10.79
C ALA A 2 -23.39 -9.37 11.97
N ARG A 3 -22.07 -9.51 12.14
CA ARG A 3 -21.32 -8.80 13.18
C ARG A 3 -20.37 -7.85 12.47
N ALA A 4 -20.66 -6.56 12.54
CA ALA A 4 -19.72 -5.52 12.15
C ALA A 4 -18.99 -5.08 13.43
N LYS A 5 -17.67 -5.19 13.47
CA LYS A 5 -16.88 -4.62 14.57
C LYS A 5 -16.36 -3.26 14.12
N GLY A 6 -16.74 -2.23 14.88
CA GLY A 6 -16.59 -0.83 14.54
C GLY A 6 -15.14 -0.32 14.50
N LEU A 7 -15.01 0.85 13.88
CA LEU A 7 -13.81 1.65 13.68
C LEU A 7 -12.99 1.76 14.97
N HIS A 8 -11.77 1.23 14.98
CA HIS A 8 -10.81 1.49 16.05
C HIS A 8 -9.77 2.52 15.55
N HIS A 9 -9.72 3.67 16.23
CA HIS A 9 -8.67 4.70 16.11
C HIS A 9 -7.84 4.61 17.39
N CYS A 10 -6.55 4.28 17.33
CA CYS A 10 -5.69 4.33 18.51
C CYS A 10 -4.19 4.33 18.15
N GLY A 11 -3.46 5.44 18.23
CA GLY A 11 -2.00 5.34 18.35
C GLY A 11 -1.21 6.61 18.06
N GLU A 12 -0.83 7.33 19.11
CA GLU A 12 0.41 8.11 19.12
C GLU A 12 1.53 7.18 19.60
N ALA A 13 2.52 6.90 18.75
CA ALA A 13 3.76 6.28 19.19
C ALA A 13 4.71 7.40 19.61
N LEU A 14 5.11 7.45 20.87
CA LEU A 14 5.88 8.55 21.46
C LEU A 14 7.30 8.75 20.86
N TRP A 15 7.70 7.94 19.88
CA TRP A 15 9.01 7.97 19.22
C TRP A 15 8.98 8.07 17.68
N HIS A 16 7.84 7.74 17.06
CA HIS A 16 7.65 7.80 15.61
C HIS A 16 6.49 8.76 15.35
N GLY A 17 6.61 9.68 14.41
CA GLY A 17 5.57 10.70 14.16
C GLY A 17 4.16 10.12 13.95
N PRO A 18 3.13 10.97 13.82
CA PRO A 18 1.74 10.55 14.00
C PRO A 18 1.37 9.38 13.07
N LEU A 19 1.14 8.22 13.68
CA LEU A 19 0.55 7.05 13.04
C LEU A 19 -0.96 7.26 13.02
N ARG A 20 -1.56 7.05 11.85
CA ARG A 20 -3.00 6.97 11.72
C ARG A 20 -3.34 5.57 11.24
N PHE A 21 -4.31 4.92 11.85
CA PHE A 21 -4.87 3.72 11.26
C PHE A 21 -6.38 3.68 11.45
N THR A 22 -7.03 2.92 10.60
CA THR A 22 -8.46 2.68 10.64
C THR A 22 -8.70 1.26 10.22
N GLN A 23 -9.36 0.48 11.06
CA GLN A 23 -9.71 -0.90 10.74
C GLN A 23 -11.23 -1.07 10.76
N ALA A 24 -11.73 -1.83 9.79
CA ALA A 24 -13.12 -2.23 9.69
C ALA A 24 -13.20 -3.74 9.40
N THR A 25 -14.06 -4.46 10.10
CA THR A 25 -14.32 -5.87 9.84
C THR A 25 -15.81 -6.15 9.66
N LEU A 26 -16.12 -7.00 8.69
CA LEU A 26 -17.46 -7.45 8.35
C LEU A 26 -17.49 -8.98 8.33
N ASP A 27 -18.23 -9.57 9.26
CA ASP A 27 -18.49 -11.00 9.27
C ASP A 27 -19.97 -11.26 9.03
N ARG A 28 -20.29 -11.97 7.95
CA ARG A 28 -21.68 -12.31 7.60
C ARG A 28 -21.81 -13.78 7.21
N ARG A 29 -22.61 -14.49 8.01
CA ARG A 29 -23.13 -15.82 7.68
C ARG A 29 -24.50 -15.64 7.04
N PHE A 30 -24.60 -15.95 5.75
CA PHE A 30 -25.86 -15.96 5.03
C PHE A 30 -26.57 -17.30 5.23
N ALA A 31 -27.90 -17.29 5.07
CA ALA A 31 -28.66 -18.54 5.00
C ALA A 31 -28.24 -19.32 3.74
N ARG A 32 -28.28 -20.66 3.82
CA ARG A 32 -28.00 -21.60 2.70
C ARG A 32 -26.52 -21.78 2.34
N GLY A 33 -25.63 -21.83 3.33
CA GLY A 33 -24.26 -22.34 3.13
C GLY A 33 -23.24 -21.33 2.58
N PHE A 34 -23.56 -20.03 2.61
CA PHE A 34 -22.61 -18.97 2.23
C PHE A 34 -22.16 -18.16 3.44
N THR A 35 -20.85 -18.02 3.63
CA THR A 35 -20.23 -17.18 4.66
C THR A 35 -19.17 -16.30 4.01
N ILE A 36 -19.11 -15.04 4.42
CA ILE A 36 -18.06 -14.11 4.03
C ILE A 36 -17.52 -13.39 5.27
N SER A 37 -16.20 -13.25 5.31
CA SER A 37 -15.47 -12.39 6.24
C SER A 37 -14.63 -11.42 5.44
N THR A 38 -14.61 -10.16 5.84
CA THR A 38 -13.83 -9.11 5.19
C THR A 38 -13.22 -8.22 6.25
N ALA A 39 -11.91 -8.01 6.15
CA ALA A 39 -11.16 -7.12 7.02
C ALA A 39 -10.41 -6.10 6.17
N TYR A 40 -10.60 -4.82 6.46
CA TYR A 40 -9.91 -3.74 5.80
C TYR A 40 -9.18 -2.89 6.83
N THR A 41 -7.91 -2.64 6.59
CA THR A 41 -7.07 -1.76 7.40
C THR A 41 -6.47 -0.69 6.51
N TRP A 42 -6.68 0.55 6.88
CA TRP A 42 -5.94 1.69 6.37
C TRP A 42 -4.89 2.12 7.38
N SER A 43 -3.68 2.44 6.95
CA SER A 43 -2.66 3.05 7.80
C SER A 43 -1.96 4.21 7.11
N LYS A 44 -1.40 5.12 7.90
CA LYS A 44 -0.50 6.14 7.40
C LYS A 44 0.48 6.51 8.50
N THR A 45 1.75 6.32 8.22
CA THR A 45 2.84 6.58 9.16
C THR A 45 3.71 7.69 8.62
N ILE A 46 3.77 8.82 9.31
CA ILE A 46 4.63 9.96 8.96
C ILE A 46 5.71 10.09 10.03
N GLY A 47 6.98 10.16 9.64
CA GLY A 47 8.08 10.30 10.60
C GLY A 47 9.28 11.01 9.99
N PHE A 48 10.36 11.10 10.79
CA PHE A 48 11.64 11.70 10.40
C PHE A 48 12.71 10.67 10.03
N ILE A 49 12.79 9.53 10.72
CA ILE A 49 13.80 8.48 10.49
C ILE A 49 13.16 7.11 10.17
N ASP A 50 13.71 6.40 9.16
CA ASP A 50 13.57 4.95 8.90
C ASP A 50 13.26 4.07 10.12
N ASN A 51 12.42 3.02 10.07
CA ASN A 51 12.39 2.05 11.20
C ASN A 51 13.75 1.40 11.49
N ASN A 52 14.63 1.32 10.49
CA ASN A 52 15.92 0.64 10.59
C ASN A 52 17.13 1.58 10.40
N ASP A 53 16.90 2.90 10.45
CA ASP A 53 17.95 3.91 10.27
C ASP A 53 18.29 4.56 11.61
N SER A 54 19.57 4.82 11.84
CA SER A 54 20.04 5.55 13.03
C SER A 54 20.08 7.07 12.82
N GLU A 55 19.95 7.53 11.57
CA GLU A 55 20.11 8.93 11.17
C GLU A 55 19.05 9.32 10.12
N PRO A 56 18.64 10.60 10.06
CA PRO A 56 17.77 11.08 8.99
C PRO A 56 18.50 11.11 7.65
N SER A 57 17.75 10.95 6.56
CA SER A 57 18.31 10.96 5.20
C SER A 57 18.91 12.32 4.83
N VAL A 58 18.38 13.43 5.36
CA VAL A 58 18.93 14.78 5.21
C VAL A 58 19.41 15.26 6.58
N ARG A 59 20.70 15.56 6.72
CA ARG A 59 21.32 15.94 8.00
C ARG A 59 21.54 17.43 8.17
N ALA A 60 21.51 18.20 7.09
CA ALA A 60 21.68 19.64 7.22
C ALA A 60 20.51 20.28 7.94
N ILE A 61 20.84 21.00 9.01
CA ILE A 61 19.91 21.72 9.89
C ILE A 61 18.86 22.53 9.11
N PRO A 62 19.20 23.36 8.10
CA PRO A 62 18.18 24.13 7.38
C PRO A 62 17.19 23.28 6.57
N TYR A 63 17.48 22.00 6.33
CA TYR A 63 16.69 21.11 5.48
C TYR A 63 16.10 19.90 6.22
N LEU A 64 16.17 19.86 7.56
CA LEU A 64 15.63 18.74 8.35
C LEU A 64 14.14 18.48 8.12
N SER A 65 13.37 19.51 7.74
CA SER A 65 11.96 19.40 7.39
C SER A 65 11.68 18.50 6.19
N ARG A 66 12.67 18.26 5.31
CA ARG A 66 12.56 17.31 4.18
C ARG A 66 12.43 15.86 4.64
N ASN A 67 12.92 15.54 5.83
CA ASN A 67 12.83 14.19 6.39
C ASN A 67 11.43 13.82 6.86
N ARG A 68 10.53 14.80 7.05
CA ARG A 68 9.15 14.54 7.43
C ARG A 68 8.38 14.01 6.23
N THR A 69 8.30 12.68 6.13
CA THR A 69 7.66 11.98 5.02
C THR A 69 6.93 10.71 5.48
N VAL A 70 6.16 10.11 4.56
CA VAL A 70 5.58 8.77 4.73
C VAL A 70 6.73 7.77 4.89
N ARG A 71 6.56 6.78 5.77
CA ARG A 71 7.61 5.81 6.09
C ARG A 71 7.75 4.75 5.01
N GLY A 72 8.96 4.26 4.77
CA GLY A 72 9.23 3.28 3.70
C GLY A 72 8.52 1.93 3.91
N TYR A 73 8.12 1.62 5.14
CA TYR A 73 7.37 0.42 5.50
C TYR A 73 5.85 0.64 5.57
N ASP A 74 5.37 1.86 5.35
CA ASP A 74 3.95 2.16 5.37
C ASP A 74 3.25 1.43 4.22
N ARG A 75 2.14 0.75 4.52
CA ARG A 75 1.27 0.12 3.51
C ARG A 75 -0.14 0.66 3.70
N PRO A 76 -0.51 1.73 2.97
CA PRO A 76 -1.75 2.44 3.24
C PRO A 76 -3.02 1.61 3.20
N HIS A 77 -3.09 0.56 2.37
CA HIS A 77 -4.29 -0.25 2.22
C HIS A 77 -3.97 -1.73 2.38
N ASN A 78 -4.69 -2.41 3.26
CA ASN A 78 -4.65 -3.86 3.42
C ASN A 78 -6.09 -4.39 3.53
N LEU A 79 -6.51 -5.14 2.52
CA LEU A 79 -7.83 -5.76 2.41
C LEU A 79 -7.67 -7.28 2.35
N GLN A 80 -8.36 -7.95 3.26
CA GLN A 80 -8.44 -9.40 3.35
C GLN A 80 -9.89 -9.83 3.22
N ILE A 81 -10.17 -10.74 2.30
CA ILE A 81 -11.51 -11.30 2.08
C ILE A 81 -11.39 -12.82 2.15
N SER A 82 -12.22 -13.45 2.97
CA SER A 82 -12.41 -14.90 2.93
C SER A 82 -13.88 -15.23 2.73
N ASN A 83 -14.15 -16.20 1.86
CA ASN A 83 -15.51 -16.67 1.65
C ASN A 83 -15.56 -18.19 1.54
N ILE A 84 -16.69 -18.72 2.01
CA ILE A 84 -17.04 -20.13 1.96
C ILE A 84 -18.42 -20.18 1.34
N TRP A 85 -18.54 -20.82 0.18
CA TRP A 85 -19.80 -20.95 -0.53
C TRP A 85 -20.08 -22.41 -0.86
N GLU A 86 -21.07 -22.99 -0.19
CA GLU A 86 -21.65 -24.26 -0.60
C GLU A 86 -22.46 -24.05 -1.89
N LEU A 87 -22.02 -24.69 -2.99
CA LEU A 87 -22.72 -24.58 -4.26
C LEU A 87 -24.10 -25.22 -4.15
N PRO A 88 -25.15 -24.62 -4.75
CA PRO A 88 -26.52 -25.07 -4.55
C PRO A 88 -26.88 -26.24 -5.49
N PHE A 89 -25.97 -27.20 -5.64
CA PHE A 89 -26.14 -28.41 -6.45
C PHE A 89 -26.31 -29.66 -5.58
N GLY A 90 -27.09 -30.63 -6.04
CA GLY A 90 -27.31 -31.91 -5.37
C GLY A 90 -28.69 -32.07 -4.71
N LYS A 91 -28.92 -33.24 -4.12
CA LYS A 91 -30.20 -33.59 -3.50
C LYS A 91 -30.55 -32.60 -2.37
N GLY A 92 -31.77 -32.04 -2.42
CA GLY A 92 -32.25 -31.05 -1.43
C GLY A 92 -31.72 -29.62 -1.62
N LYS A 93 -30.98 -29.34 -2.70
CA LYS A 93 -30.51 -27.99 -3.06
C LYS A 93 -31.31 -27.41 -4.24
N LYS A 94 -30.89 -26.25 -4.78
CA LYS A 94 -31.65 -25.50 -5.80
C LYS A 94 -31.52 -26.10 -7.20
N TRP A 95 -30.37 -26.70 -7.53
CA TRP A 95 -30.01 -27.17 -8.87
C TRP A 95 -29.49 -28.62 -8.84
N ALA A 96 -29.53 -29.32 -9.98
CA ALA A 96 -29.08 -30.71 -10.12
C ALA A 96 -29.59 -31.64 -9.00
N THR A 97 -30.90 -31.60 -8.75
CA THR A 97 -31.51 -32.21 -7.56
C THR A 97 -31.78 -33.71 -7.69
N ASN A 98 -31.90 -34.23 -8.91
CA ASN A 98 -32.27 -35.62 -9.20
C ASN A 98 -31.35 -36.26 -10.26
N GLY A 99 -31.36 -37.60 -10.32
CA GLY A 99 -30.62 -38.39 -11.31
C GLY A 99 -29.10 -38.45 -11.05
N PRO A 100 -28.34 -39.03 -12.01
CA PRO A 100 -26.88 -39.19 -11.91
C PRO A 100 -26.14 -37.85 -11.70
N ALA A 101 -26.68 -36.77 -12.27
CA ALA A 101 -26.16 -35.42 -12.09
C ALA A 101 -26.17 -34.98 -10.62
N SER A 102 -27.15 -35.39 -9.80
CA SER A 102 -27.20 -35.03 -8.37
C SER A 102 -26.14 -35.75 -7.53
N TRP A 103 -25.63 -36.88 -7.99
CA TRP A 103 -24.61 -37.67 -7.27
C TRP A 103 -23.22 -37.08 -7.48
N ILE A 104 -22.97 -36.49 -8.66
CA ILE A 104 -21.68 -35.89 -9.02
C ILE A 104 -21.63 -34.41 -8.63
N ALA A 105 -22.74 -33.70 -8.81
CA ALA A 105 -22.81 -32.26 -8.53
C ALA A 105 -23.12 -31.93 -7.06
N GLY A 106 -23.38 -32.90 -6.20
CA GLY A 106 -23.68 -32.65 -4.79
C GLY A 106 -22.44 -32.36 -3.94
N GLY A 107 -22.57 -31.48 -2.95
CA GLY A 107 -21.58 -31.32 -1.86
C GLY A 107 -20.37 -30.43 -2.18
N TRP A 108 -20.35 -29.77 -3.34
CA TRP A 108 -19.26 -28.85 -3.68
C TRP A 108 -19.25 -27.61 -2.79
N GLN A 109 -18.07 -27.25 -2.30
CA GLN A 109 -17.82 -26.03 -1.56
C GLN A 109 -16.66 -25.26 -2.20
N LEU A 110 -16.90 -23.98 -2.45
CA LEU A 110 -15.88 -23.04 -2.91
C LEU A 110 -15.35 -22.27 -1.70
N ASN A 111 -14.04 -22.35 -1.46
CA ASN A 111 -13.36 -21.63 -0.40
C ASN A 111 -12.33 -20.69 -1.04
N ASN A 112 -12.48 -19.38 -0.90
CA ASN A 112 -11.47 -18.43 -1.39
C ASN A 112 -10.93 -17.56 -0.26
N ILE A 113 -9.65 -17.23 -0.38
CA ILE A 113 -8.97 -16.22 0.43
C ILE A 113 -8.29 -15.27 -0.54
N LEU A 114 -8.62 -13.99 -0.45
CA LEU A 114 -8.09 -12.94 -1.31
C LEU A 114 -7.39 -11.89 -0.46
N SER A 115 -6.16 -11.59 -0.84
CA SER A 115 -5.31 -10.59 -0.18
C SER A 115 -4.96 -9.48 -1.16
N PHE A 116 -5.36 -8.25 -0.83
CA PHE A 116 -4.99 -7.06 -1.59
C PHE A 116 -4.25 -6.10 -0.66
N TYR A 117 -3.07 -5.68 -1.07
CA TYR A 117 -2.26 -4.72 -0.33
C TYR A 117 -1.70 -3.68 -1.27
N SER A 118 -1.63 -2.44 -0.80
CA SER A 118 -0.91 -1.38 -1.50
C SER A 118 0.60 -1.65 -1.50
N GLY A 119 1.30 -1.07 -2.47
CA GLY A 119 2.75 -1.02 -2.45
C GLY A 119 3.30 -0.21 -1.29
N THR A 120 4.60 -0.30 -1.07
CA THR A 120 5.33 0.61 -0.18
C THR A 120 5.73 1.86 -0.96
N PRO A 121 5.85 3.02 -0.29
CA PRO A 121 6.46 4.20 -0.89
C PRO A 121 7.89 3.94 -1.38
N PHE A 122 8.36 4.75 -2.32
CA PHE A 122 9.73 4.67 -2.83
C PHE A 122 10.34 6.06 -2.98
N SER A 123 11.67 6.15 -3.06
CA SER A 123 12.39 7.40 -3.29
C SER A 123 13.11 7.36 -4.62
N VAL A 124 13.07 8.45 -5.38
CA VAL A 124 13.92 8.62 -6.57
C VAL A 124 15.12 9.46 -6.18
N THR A 125 16.29 8.81 -6.13
CA THR A 125 17.54 9.45 -5.72
C THR A 125 18.31 10.00 -6.92
N ALA A 126 19.19 10.95 -6.67
CA ALA A 126 20.16 11.44 -7.64
C ALA A 126 21.56 11.52 -7.01
N SER A 127 22.58 11.84 -7.81
CA SER A 127 23.95 12.00 -7.30
C SER A 127 24.03 13.14 -6.28
N GLY A 128 24.69 12.89 -5.15
CA GLY A 128 24.95 13.90 -4.12
C GLY A 128 26.10 14.87 -4.49
N THR A 129 26.80 14.65 -5.60
CA THR A 129 27.97 15.48 -5.98
C THR A 129 27.62 16.95 -6.18
N SER A 130 26.51 17.24 -6.86
CA SER A 130 26.03 18.62 -7.08
C SER A 130 25.47 19.26 -5.80
N LEU A 131 24.93 18.44 -4.89
CA LEU A 131 24.35 18.90 -3.62
C LEU A 131 25.41 19.45 -2.67
N ASP A 132 26.63 18.91 -2.72
CA ASP A 132 27.79 19.37 -1.92
C ASP A 132 27.49 19.42 -0.41
N MET A 133 26.75 18.42 0.08
CA MET A 133 26.28 18.39 1.47
C MET A 133 26.51 17.00 2.09
N PRO A 134 27.71 16.76 2.65
CA PRO A 134 28.09 15.47 3.21
C PRO A 134 27.07 14.95 4.23
N GLY A 135 26.77 13.65 4.15
CA GLY A 135 25.80 12.98 5.02
C GLY A 135 24.33 13.25 4.68
N SER A 136 24.01 13.97 3.59
CA SER A 136 22.63 14.15 3.13
C SER A 136 22.39 13.45 1.79
N SER A 137 21.30 12.68 1.71
CA SER A 137 20.82 12.01 0.51
C SER A 137 20.14 12.99 -0.45
N GLN A 138 20.48 12.90 -1.73
CA GLN A 138 19.88 13.72 -2.78
C GLN A 138 18.67 13.02 -3.41
N THR A 139 17.65 13.81 -3.74
CA THR A 139 16.48 13.38 -4.51
C THR A 139 16.52 13.93 -5.94
N ALA A 140 15.86 13.27 -6.89
CA ALA A 140 15.79 13.73 -8.28
C ALA A 140 14.74 14.85 -8.45
N ASP A 141 14.78 15.55 -9.59
CA ASP A 141 13.69 16.44 -9.98
C ASP A 141 12.64 15.69 -10.80
N GLN A 142 11.39 15.75 -10.38
CA GLN A 142 10.24 15.35 -11.18
C GLN A 142 9.89 16.49 -12.13
N VAL A 143 9.96 16.22 -13.43
CA VAL A 143 9.69 17.20 -14.51
C VAL A 143 8.31 17.04 -15.13
N LYS A 144 7.68 15.89 -14.96
CA LYS A 144 6.31 15.63 -15.41
C LYS A 144 5.31 15.87 -14.28
N PRO A 145 4.13 16.46 -14.55
CA PRO A 145 3.12 16.71 -13.51
C PRO A 145 2.57 15.42 -12.89
N ALA A 146 2.61 14.31 -13.62
CA ALA A 146 2.25 12.98 -13.14
C ALA A 146 3.24 11.94 -13.66
N VAL A 147 3.62 11.00 -12.78
CA VAL A 147 4.49 9.87 -13.13
C VAL A 147 3.62 8.73 -13.62
N ALA A 148 3.77 8.33 -14.88
CA ALA A 148 2.99 7.23 -15.44
C ALA A 148 3.45 5.88 -14.86
N LYS A 149 2.49 5.01 -14.54
CA LYS A 149 2.72 3.60 -14.20
C LYS A 149 2.72 2.78 -15.48
N LEU A 150 3.90 2.32 -15.89
CA LEU A 150 4.09 1.52 -17.10
C LEU A 150 3.83 0.03 -16.82
N GLY A 151 3.89 -0.40 -15.56
CA GLY A 151 3.57 -1.78 -15.16
C GLY A 151 4.61 -2.83 -15.57
N GLY A 152 5.78 -2.39 -16.03
CA GLY A 152 6.89 -3.28 -16.35
C GLY A 152 7.36 -4.08 -15.14
N VAL A 153 7.48 -5.39 -15.29
CA VAL A 153 7.98 -6.31 -14.25
C VAL A 153 9.19 -7.05 -14.80
N GLY A 154 10.33 -6.92 -14.14
CA GLY A 154 11.58 -7.59 -14.52
C GLY A 154 12.68 -6.64 -14.99
N LYS A 155 13.86 -7.19 -15.29
CA LYS A 155 15.04 -6.41 -15.67
C LYS A 155 14.80 -5.69 -16.99
N GLY A 156 15.00 -4.38 -17.02
CA GLY A 156 14.85 -3.55 -18.21
C GLY A 156 13.42 -3.12 -18.53
N LEU A 157 12.43 -3.56 -17.74
CA LEU A 157 11.04 -3.13 -17.87
C LEU A 157 10.70 -2.17 -16.72
N PRO A 158 10.70 -0.85 -16.97
CA PRO A 158 10.44 0.11 -15.92
C PRO A 158 8.97 0.01 -15.45
N TYR A 159 8.77 -0.01 -14.14
CA TYR A 159 7.43 0.03 -13.54
C TYR A 159 6.84 1.46 -13.58
N PHE A 160 7.69 2.47 -13.45
CA PHE A 160 7.35 3.90 -13.57
C PHE A 160 8.08 4.54 -14.76
N ASP A 161 7.49 5.57 -15.35
CA ASP A 161 8.13 6.34 -16.43
C ASP A 161 9.44 6.99 -15.95
N PRO A 162 10.61 6.51 -16.43
CA PRO A 162 11.90 7.05 -15.99
C PRO A 162 12.13 8.48 -16.48
N PHE A 163 11.49 8.88 -17.58
CA PHE A 163 11.59 10.23 -18.13
C PHE A 163 10.76 11.26 -17.35
N ALA A 164 10.04 10.83 -16.31
CA ALA A 164 9.42 11.74 -15.37
C ALA A 164 10.43 12.40 -14.44
N PHE A 165 11.67 11.88 -14.36
CA PHE A 165 12.70 12.35 -13.45
C PHE A 165 14.01 12.72 -14.16
N ILE A 166 14.69 13.75 -13.66
CA ILE A 166 16.01 14.18 -14.13
C ILE A 166 16.99 14.31 -12.95
N PRO A 167 18.30 14.15 -13.19
CA PRO A 167 19.31 14.43 -12.18
C PRO A 167 19.38 15.94 -11.87
N VAL A 168 19.79 16.27 -10.65
CA VAL A 168 20.01 17.66 -10.21
C VAL A 168 21.47 18.02 -10.43
N THR A 169 21.76 19.10 -11.15
CA THR A 169 23.13 19.56 -11.45
C THR A 169 23.58 20.76 -10.63
N ASP A 170 22.65 21.47 -10.00
CA ASP A 170 22.94 22.69 -9.23
C ASP A 170 23.06 22.39 -7.72
N LYS A 171 23.60 23.35 -6.94
CA LYS A 171 23.74 23.26 -5.48
C LYS A 171 22.41 23.42 -4.74
N ARG A 172 21.49 22.48 -4.96
CA ARG A 172 20.19 22.38 -4.27
C ARG A 172 19.74 20.93 -4.21
N PHE A 173 18.71 20.68 -3.40
CA PHE A 173 18.01 19.42 -3.45
C PHE A 173 17.06 19.33 -4.66
N GLY A 174 16.74 18.11 -5.06
CA GLY A 174 15.62 17.84 -5.97
C GLY A 174 14.26 18.27 -5.42
N ASN A 175 13.29 18.40 -6.31
CA ASN A 175 11.92 18.80 -5.97
C ASN A 175 11.04 17.63 -5.49
N THR A 176 11.54 16.38 -5.59
CA THR A 176 10.82 15.20 -5.11
C THR A 176 11.03 15.00 -3.60
N ALA A 177 10.00 14.47 -2.95
CA ALA A 177 10.09 14.04 -1.58
C ALA A 177 10.75 12.66 -1.49
N MET A 178 11.35 12.36 -0.33
CA MET A 178 11.65 10.97 0.05
C MET A 178 10.33 10.21 0.22
N ASN A 179 10.30 8.92 -0.12
CA ASN A 179 9.15 8.03 0.07
C ASN A 179 7.86 8.58 -0.55
N ILE A 180 7.90 8.89 -1.86
CA ILE A 180 6.70 9.17 -2.63
C ILE A 180 5.85 7.90 -2.71
N ASP A 181 4.59 8.02 -2.30
CA ASP A 181 3.58 7.00 -2.53
C ASP A 181 2.93 7.22 -3.91
N GLU A 182 2.19 6.21 -4.38
CA GLU A 182 1.48 6.25 -5.65
C GLU A 182 0.40 7.34 -5.75
N HIS A 183 0.02 7.96 -4.62
CA HIS A 183 -1.00 8.98 -4.52
C HIS A 183 -0.42 10.40 -4.32
N LEU A 184 0.88 10.52 -4.04
CA LEU A 184 1.58 11.75 -3.65
C LEU A 184 2.73 12.12 -4.59
N ALA A 185 2.81 11.56 -5.81
CA ALA A 185 3.72 11.99 -6.86
C ALA A 185 3.37 13.40 -7.41
N ARG A 186 3.20 14.38 -6.52
CA ARG A 186 2.96 15.79 -6.80
C ARG A 186 4.16 16.56 -6.28
N ALA A 187 4.87 17.24 -7.18
CA ALA A 187 6.04 18.04 -6.86
C ALA A 187 5.76 19.02 -5.71
N ARG A 188 6.72 19.19 -4.78
CA ARG A 188 6.63 20.30 -3.83
C ARG A 188 6.95 21.61 -4.57
N PRO A 189 6.21 22.71 -4.30
CA PRO A 189 6.68 24.03 -4.69
C PRO A 189 8.02 24.29 -3.99
N GLY A 190 8.97 24.87 -4.75
CA GLY A 190 10.36 25.09 -4.37
C GLY A 190 10.55 26.09 -3.25
#